data_AF-A0A1B4V230-F1
#
_entry.id   AF-A0A1B4V230-F1
#
_cell.length_a   1.000
_cell.length_b   1.000
_cell.length_c   1.000
_cell.angle_alpha   90.00
_cell.angle_beta   90.00
_cell.angle_gamma   90.00
#
_symmetry.space_group_name_H-M   'P 1'
#
loop_
_entity.id
_entity.type
_entity.pdbx_description
1 polymer ?
#
loop_
_entity_poly.entity_id
_entity_poly.type
_entity_poly.pdbx_seq_one_letter_code
_entity_poly.pdbx_strand_id
1 'polypeptide(L)'
;MSKRFLRWAETWIEENIPPGANPDIESHEARAKRLMEKMFAEAAAANFSDVETKEERERIAPLVLAAVSDTTDFDYDSYTLKYLLAQENEDGD
;
A
#
# COMPACT_ATOMS: atom_id res chain seq x y z
N MET A 1 5.90 -12.42 13.38
CA MET A 1 4.50 -12.24 12.92
C MET A 1 3.86 -11.09 13.67
N SER A 2 4.24 -9.86 13.31
CA SER A 2 3.66 -8.65 13.91
C SER A 2 2.37 -8.31 13.15
N LYS A 3 1.21 -8.70 13.70
CA LYS A 3 -0.12 -8.42 13.11
C LYS A 3 -0.35 -6.91 12.88
N ARG A 4 0.36 -6.07 13.65
CA ARG A 4 0.32 -4.61 13.53
C ARG A 4 1.01 -4.12 12.26
N PHE A 5 2.18 -4.66 11.92
CA PHE A 5 2.90 -4.27 10.71
C PHE A 5 2.16 -4.72 9.45
N LEU A 6 1.60 -5.93 9.44
CA LEU A 6 0.83 -6.43 8.30
C LEU A 6 -0.39 -5.53 8.00
N ARG A 7 -1.18 -5.17 9.02
CA ARG A 7 -2.32 -4.25 8.85
C ARG A 7 -1.89 -2.87 8.35
N TRP A 8 -0.80 -2.34 8.91
CA TRP A 8 -0.25 -1.06 8.47
C TRP A 8 0.20 -1.12 7.01
N ALA A 9 0.84 -2.21 6.60
CA ALA A 9 1.30 -2.43 5.24
C ALA A 9 0.14 -2.57 4.24
N GLU A 10 -0.92 -3.29 4.60
CA GLU A 10 -2.13 -3.42 3.78
C GLU A 10 -2.75 -2.03 3.54
N THR A 11 -2.94 -1.24 4.60
CA THR A 11 -3.44 0.15 4.47
C THR A 11 -2.51 1.00 3.61
N TRP A 12 -1.20 0.90 3.83
CA TRP A 12 -0.22 1.66 3.05
C TRP A 12 -0.29 1.33 1.56
N ILE A 13 -0.43 0.04 1.22
CA ILE A 13 -0.58 -0.44 -0.17
C ILE A 13 -1.84 0.14 -0.80
N GLU A 14 -2.98 0.09 -0.12
CA GLU A 14 -4.24 0.65 -0.63
C GLU A 14 -4.16 2.17 -0.86
N GLU A 15 -3.46 2.91 0.01
CA GLU A 15 -3.32 4.36 -0.10
C GLU A 15 -2.27 4.81 -1.13
N ASN A 16 -1.19 4.06 -1.30
CA ASN A 16 -0.03 4.48 -2.11
C ASN A 16 0.06 3.80 -3.48
N ILE A 17 -0.69 2.71 -3.69
CA ILE A 17 -0.69 1.96 -4.94
C ILE A 17 -2.10 2.07 -5.56
N PRO A 18 -2.39 3.19 -6.24
CA PRO A 18 -3.66 3.30 -6.96
C PRO A 18 -3.72 2.22 -8.05
N PRO A 19 -4.88 1.55 -8.22
CA PRO A 19 -5.17 0.68 -9.34
C PRO A 19 -4.99 1.39 -10.69
N GLY A 20 -4.78 0.63 -11.76
CA GLY A 20 -4.52 1.20 -13.09
C GLY A 20 -3.06 1.57 -13.32
N ALA A 21 -2.15 0.63 -13.09
CA ALA A 21 -0.76 0.78 -13.52
C ALA A 21 -0.68 0.95 -15.05
N ASN A 22 0.03 1.99 -15.52
CA ASN A 22 0.42 2.09 -16.92
C ASN A 22 1.81 1.45 -17.11
N PRO A 23 1.91 0.20 -17.60
CA PRO A 23 3.18 -0.50 -17.77
C PRO A 23 4.09 0.13 -18.84
N ASP A 24 3.57 1.04 -19.68
CA ASP A 24 4.35 1.74 -20.70
C ASP A 24 5.31 2.80 -20.11
N ILE A 25 5.14 3.20 -18.84
CA ILE A 25 5.97 4.21 -18.16
C ILE A 25 7.02 3.57 -17.26
N GLU A 26 6.65 2.52 -16.52
CA GLU A 26 7.53 1.81 -15.58
C GLU A 26 7.07 0.35 -15.47
N SER A 27 8.00 -0.60 -15.61
CA SER A 27 7.68 -2.02 -15.42
C SER A 27 7.19 -2.28 -14.00
N HIS A 28 6.25 -3.21 -13.83
CA HIS A 28 5.68 -3.56 -12.52
C HIS A 28 6.75 -3.91 -11.48
N GLU A 29 7.83 -4.59 -11.87
CA GLU A 29 8.95 -4.90 -10.97
C GLU A 29 9.71 -3.67 -10.49
N ALA A 30 9.96 -2.69 -11.37
CA ALA A 30 10.64 -1.45 -11.03
C ALA A 30 9.78 -0.59 -10.08
N ARG A 31 8.48 -0.48 -10.38
CA ARG A 31 7.50 0.21 -9.54
C ARG A 31 7.38 -0.45 -8.17
N ALA A 32 7.28 -1.79 -8.13
CA ALA A 32 7.20 -2.54 -6.87
C ALA A 32 8.46 -2.37 -6.02
N LYS A 33 9.66 -2.37 -6.62
CA LYS A 33 10.92 -2.14 -5.89
C LYS A 33 10.95 -0.75 -5.25
N ARG A 34 10.61 0.28 -6.02
CA ARG A 34 10.56 1.67 -5.53
C ARG A 34 9.55 1.84 -4.39
N LEU A 35 8.37 1.23 -4.54
CA LEU A 35 7.31 1.28 -3.52
C LEU A 35 7.70 0.53 -2.25
N MET A 36 8.36 -0.62 -2.37
CA MET A 36 8.93 -1.33 -1.22
C MET A 36 9.93 -0.45 -0.47
N GLU A 37 10.87 0.21 -1.16
CA GLU A 37 11.83 1.11 -0.52
C GLU A 37 11.14 2.28 0.21
N LYS A 38 10.12 2.88 -0.41
CA LYS A 38 9.31 3.94 0.21
C LYS A 38 8.59 3.44 1.47
N MET A 39 7.93 2.29 1.36
CA MET A 39 7.18 1.67 2.46
C MET A 39 8.08 1.38 3.66
N PHE A 40 9.29 0.87 3.48
CA PHE A 40 10.21 0.62 4.59
C PHE A 40 10.73 1.92 5.24
N ALA A 41 10.94 2.97 4.46
CA ALA A 41 11.29 4.28 5.02
C ALA A 41 10.16 4.86 5.88
N GLU A 42 8.91 4.71 5.44
CA GLU A 42 7.73 5.14 6.21
C GLU A 42 7.46 4.25 7.41
N ALA A 43 7.74 2.95 7.32
CA ALA A 43 7.64 2.04 8.45
C ALA A 43 8.60 2.45 9.59
N ALA A 44 9.83 2.85 9.24
CA ALA A 44 10.79 3.38 10.20
C ALA A 44 10.28 4.69 10.85
N ALA A 45 9.63 5.57 10.07
CA ALA A 45 9.00 6.78 10.59
C ALA A 45 7.79 6.48 11.49
N ALA A 46 7.09 5.37 11.27
CA ALA A 46 5.98 4.87 12.08
C ALA A 46 6.43 4.06 13.33
N ASN A 47 7.71 4.13 13.70
CA ASN A 47 8.33 3.42 14.83
C ASN A 47 8.29 1.88 14.72
N PHE A 48 8.23 1.32 13.52
CA PHE A 48 8.50 -0.12 13.35
C PHE A 48 10.00 -0.38 13.40
N SER A 49 10.40 -1.47 14.04
CA SER A 49 11.82 -1.85 14.11
C SER A 49 12.32 -2.43 12.79
N ASP A 50 13.60 -2.24 12.49
CA ASP A 50 14.25 -2.85 11.32
C ASP A 50 14.16 -4.39 11.35
N VAL A 51 14.17 -4.98 12.55
CA VAL A 51 14.02 -6.43 12.75
C VAL A 51 12.63 -6.90 12.33
N GLU A 52 11.57 -6.26 12.84
CA GLU A 52 10.18 -6.63 12.49
C GLU A 52 9.90 -6.42 11.00
N THR A 53 10.38 -5.31 10.43
CA THR A 53 10.18 -5.00 9.01
C THR A 53 10.95 -5.97 8.10
N LYS A 54 12.18 -6.35 8.47
CA LYS A 54 12.99 -7.31 7.70
C LYS A 54 12.40 -8.72 7.72
N GLU A 55 11.87 -9.17 8.85
CA GLU A 55 11.18 -10.46 8.95
C GLU A 55 9.91 -10.51 8.09
N GLU A 56 9.19 -9.40 7.95
CA GLU A 56 7.96 -9.35 7.18
C GLU A 56 8.17 -8.97 5.72
N ARG A 57 9.37 -8.50 5.33
CA ARG A 57 9.71 -8.08 3.96
C ARG A 57 9.41 -9.14 2.91
N GLU A 58 9.71 -10.40 3.19
CA GLU A 58 9.44 -11.50 2.27
C GLU A 58 7.94 -11.78 2.10
N ARG A 59 7.12 -11.47 3.10
CA ARG A 59 5.66 -11.62 3.02
C ARG A 59 4.98 -10.46 2.31
N ILE A 60 5.56 -9.26 2.40
CA ILE A 60 5.02 -8.02 1.83
C ILE A 60 5.34 -7.92 0.34
N ALA A 61 6.52 -8.39 -0.08
CA ALA A 61 6.96 -8.37 -1.47
C ALA A 61 5.92 -8.88 -2.48
N PRO A 62 5.29 -10.06 -2.30
CA PRO A 62 4.24 -10.52 -3.21
C PRO A 62 2.96 -9.67 -3.16
N LEU A 63 2.62 -9.05 -2.02
CA LEU A 63 1.44 -8.19 -1.89
C LEU A 63 1.62 -6.88 -2.67
N VAL A 64 2.79 -6.25 -2.54
CA VAL A 64 3.13 -5.03 -3.31
C VAL A 64 3.16 -5.35 -4.81
N LEU A 65 3.77 -6.48 -5.21
CA LEU A 65 3.80 -6.87 -6.62
C LEU A 65 2.39 -7.15 -7.17
N ALA A 66 1.53 -7.80 -6.40
CA ALA A 66 0.14 -8.06 -6.77
C ALA A 66 -0.64 -6.76 -6.95
N ALA A 67 -0.53 -5.82 -6.01
CA ALA A 67 -1.19 -4.52 -6.10
C ALA A 67 -0.66 -3.66 -7.26
N VAL A 68 0.64 -3.70 -7.55
CA VAL A 68 1.25 -2.97 -8.68
C VAL A 68 0.87 -3.59 -10.02
N SER A 69 0.75 -4.92 -10.07
CA SER A 69 0.38 -5.66 -11.28
C SER A 69 -1.13 -5.77 -11.45
N ASP A 70 -1.92 -5.20 -10.53
CA ASP A 70 -3.36 -5.13 -10.65
C ASP A 70 -3.72 -4.12 -11.75
N THR A 71 -3.97 -4.67 -12.93
CA THR A 71 -4.42 -3.94 -14.11
C THR A 71 -5.94 -3.80 -14.15
N THR A 72 -6.64 -4.18 -13.07
CA THR A 72 -8.06 -3.89 -12.94
C THR A 72 -8.22 -2.37 -13.00
N ASP A 73 -9.13 -1.92 -13.87
CA ASP A 73 -9.44 -0.49 -14.04
C ASP A 73 -9.79 0.10 -12.66
N PHE A 74 -9.19 1.23 -12.32
CA PHE A 74 -9.49 1.91 -11.07
C PHE A 74 -10.94 2.38 -11.10
N ASP A 75 -11.81 1.70 -10.36
CA ASP A 75 -13.16 2.19 -10.10
C ASP A 75 -13.09 3.44 -9.22
N TYR A 76 -12.88 4.59 -9.88
CA TYR A 76 -12.83 5.92 -9.27
C TYR A 76 -14.06 6.20 -8.41
N ASP A 77 -15.22 5.70 -8.82
CA ASP A 77 -16.48 5.81 -8.08
C ASP A 77 -16.40 5.10 -6.71
N SER A 78 -15.76 3.94 -6.65
CA SER A 78 -15.63 3.14 -5.42
C SER A 78 -14.65 3.78 -4.43
N TYR A 79 -13.55 4.35 -4.92
CA TYR A 79 -12.62 5.14 -4.11
C TYR A 79 -13.26 6.43 -3.59
N THR A 80 -13.99 7.14 -4.45
CA THR A 80 -14.71 8.37 -4.06
C THR A 80 -15.75 8.08 -2.98
N LEU A 81 -16.48 6.97 -3.09
CA LEU A 81 -17.47 6.57 -2.08
C LEU A 81 -16.82 6.27 -0.72
N LYS A 82 -15.67 5.57 -0.71
CA LYS A 82 -14.92 5.29 0.54
C LYS A 82 -14.37 6.56 1.17
N TYR A 83 -13.83 7.48 0.38
CA TYR A 83 -13.33 8.78 0.86
C TYR A 83 -14.46 9.61 1.48
N LEU A 84 -15.60 9.71 0.81
CA LEU A 84 -16.77 10.42 1.33
C LEU A 84 -17.31 9.80 2.61
N LEU A 85 -17.34 8.46 2.70
CA LEU A 85 -17.80 7.76 3.92
C LEU A 85 -16.83 7.91 5.10
N ALA A 86 -15.52 7.97 4.82
CA ALA A 86 -14.52 8.26 5.85
C ALA A 86 -14.66 9.70 6.36
N GLN A 87 -14.92 10.65 5.46
CA GLN A 87 -15.17 12.06 5.81
C GLN A 87 -16.48 12.25 6.59
N GLU A 88 -17.56 11.51 6.25
CA GLU A 88 -18.84 11.59 6.96
C GLU A 88 -18.76 11.03 8.39
N ASN A 89 -17.83 10.11 8.66
CA ASN A 89 -17.58 9.56 10.00
C ASN A 89 -16.67 10.45 10.89
N GLU A 90 -16.06 11.51 10.35
CA GLU A 90 -15.24 12.47 11.13
C GLU A 90 -16.03 13.70 11.63
N ASP A 91 -17.22 13.98 11.09
CA ASP A 91 -18.07 15.13 11.47
C ASP A 91 -19.20 14.76 12.46
N GLY A 92 -19.11 13.59 13.11
CA GLY A 92 -20.10 13.05 14.05
C GLY A 92 -19.69 13.13 15.52
N ASP A 93 -19.26 14.29 16.01
CA ASP A 93 -19.20 14.64 17.46
C ASP A 93 -20.33 15.60 17.84
#